data_AF-A0A9X5CG12-F1
#
_entry.id   AF-A0A9X5CG12-F1
#
_cell.length_a   1.000
_cell.length_b   1.000
_cell.length_c   1.000
_cell.angle_alpha   90.00
_cell.angle_beta   90.00
_cell.angle_gamma   90.00
#
_symmetry.space_group_name_H-M   'P 1'
#
loop_
_entity.id
_entity.type
_entity.pdbx_description
1 polymer ?
#
loop_
_entity_poly.entity_id
_entity_poly.type
_entity_poly.pdbx_seq_one_letter_code
_entity_poly.pdbx_strand_id
1 'polypeptide(L)'
;RVGGGASRLVAAAAYSLWPVFTAVVGSTSAAALPGALLPWVLLPLADQRYTARVAALRSALLVPFMGGVNAASTLASLLPVGLYLLSRPPGARKWKLIAWWAPAVAVATAWWWVPLLLLGVHGENFLPYIETARTTTDTMAATEALRGAGNWVAYLHFGEPWLPAGWAVASSAVVIVCSACAAGLGLAGLARRDMPERRWLVLTVVAAVLVLLAGYGGASGGPFHGTVQDWLDGPLSPFRNIYKFQTGLALAFVLGLAHLAGRGVPGRG
;
A
#
# COMPACT_ATOMS: atom_id res chain seq x y z
N ARG A 1 15.42 13.17 8.83
CA ARG A 1 14.84 12.06 9.63
C ARG A 1 13.39 12.40 9.91
N VAL A 2 12.46 11.45 9.82
CA VAL A 2 11.02 11.70 10.04
C VAL A 2 10.69 11.52 11.53
N GLY A 3 10.11 12.53 12.17
CA GLY A 3 9.69 12.49 13.59
C GLY A 3 10.81 12.30 14.63
N GLY A 4 10.41 12.25 15.91
CA GLY A 4 11.23 11.93 17.09
C GLY A 4 11.04 10.50 17.59
N GLY A 5 11.66 10.11 18.70
CA GLY A 5 11.58 8.73 19.22
C GLY A 5 10.15 8.29 19.55
N ALA A 6 9.44 9.05 20.38
CA ALA A 6 8.06 8.76 20.78
C ALA A 6 7.09 8.81 19.58
N SER A 7 7.22 9.80 18.69
CA SER A 7 6.31 9.91 17.54
C SER A 7 6.50 8.78 16.52
N ARG A 8 7.71 8.21 16.42
CA ARG A 8 7.95 7.00 15.61
C ARG A 8 7.30 5.76 16.20
N LEU A 9 7.26 5.60 17.53
CA LEU A 9 6.55 4.49 18.16
C LEU A 9 5.04 4.59 17.92
N VAL A 10 4.47 5.78 18.07
CA VAL A 10 3.05 6.03 17.76
C VAL A 10 2.75 5.72 16.30
N ALA A 11 3.59 6.19 15.37
CA ALA A 11 3.41 5.92 13.95
C ALA A 11 3.59 4.43 13.59
N ALA A 12 4.52 3.73 14.25
CA ALA A 12 4.68 2.29 14.07
C ALA A 12 3.44 1.52 14.54
N ALA A 13 2.92 1.86 15.73
CA ALA A 13 1.68 1.27 16.24
C ALA A 13 0.50 1.58 15.31
N ALA A 14 0.37 2.82 14.84
CA ALA A 14 -0.66 3.21 13.89
C ALA A 14 -0.55 2.45 12.56
N TYR A 15 0.68 2.22 12.06
CA TYR A 15 0.89 1.44 10.84
C TYR A 15 0.50 -0.02 11.03
N SER A 16 0.93 -0.64 12.13
CA SER A 16 0.60 -2.03 12.43
C SER A 16 -0.89 -2.28 12.61
N LEU A 17 -1.63 -1.30 13.12
CA LEU A 17 -3.08 -1.36 13.35
C LEU A 17 -3.89 -0.70 12.22
N TRP A 18 -3.25 -0.27 11.13
CA TRP A 18 -3.94 0.48 10.08
C TRP A 18 -5.09 -0.37 9.50
N PRO A 19 -6.26 0.22 9.20
CA PRO A 19 -7.46 -0.55 8.85
C PRO A 19 -7.28 -1.56 7.70
N VAL A 20 -6.42 -1.27 6.72
CA VAL A 20 -6.12 -2.17 5.60
C VAL A 20 -5.52 -3.51 6.06
N PHE A 21 -4.76 -3.52 7.15
CA PHE A 21 -4.17 -4.73 7.74
C PHE A 21 -5.14 -5.39 8.71
N THR A 22 -5.74 -4.59 9.59
CA THR A 22 -6.69 -5.06 10.61
C THR A 22 -7.87 -5.79 9.98
N ALA A 23 -8.38 -5.31 8.85
CA ALA A 23 -9.52 -5.91 8.16
C ALA A 23 -9.26 -7.35 7.67
N VAL A 24 -8.01 -7.71 7.38
CA VAL A 24 -7.66 -8.99 6.73
C VAL A 24 -6.77 -9.89 7.55
N VAL A 25 -6.12 -9.40 8.61
CA VAL A 25 -5.10 -10.18 9.35
C VAL A 25 -5.67 -11.47 9.95
N GLY A 26 -6.92 -11.45 10.42
CA GLY A 26 -7.57 -12.62 11.01
C GLY A 26 -8.11 -13.64 10.00
N SER A 27 -8.46 -13.21 8.79
CA SER A 27 -9.06 -14.08 7.76
C SER A 27 -8.07 -14.51 6.69
N THR A 28 -7.15 -13.61 6.31
CA THR A 28 -6.25 -13.75 5.16
C THR A 28 -4.95 -13.01 5.47
N SER A 29 -4.18 -13.52 6.44
CA SER A 29 -2.90 -12.93 6.87
C SER A 29 -1.91 -12.71 5.71
N ALA A 30 -1.93 -13.59 4.70
CA ALA A 30 -1.12 -13.43 3.48
C ALA A 30 -1.44 -12.14 2.69
N ALA A 31 -2.63 -11.57 2.84
CA ALA A 31 -2.99 -10.29 2.20
C ALA A 31 -2.38 -9.08 2.91
N ALA A 32 -2.11 -9.17 4.22
CA ALA A 32 -1.46 -8.12 4.99
C ALA A 32 0.07 -8.12 4.85
N LEU A 33 0.66 -9.30 4.61
CA LEU A 33 2.10 -9.53 4.63
C LEU A 33 2.90 -8.61 3.68
N PRO A 34 2.50 -8.37 2.42
CA PRO A 34 3.17 -7.41 1.53
C PRO A 34 3.31 -6.01 2.13
N GLY A 35 2.24 -5.46 2.69
CA GLY A 35 2.30 -4.14 3.31
C GLY A 35 3.05 -4.15 4.65
N ALA A 36 2.98 -5.23 5.43
CA ALA A 36 3.78 -5.35 6.65
C ALA A 36 5.30 -5.33 6.36
N LEU A 37 5.73 -5.92 5.24
CA LEU A 37 7.13 -5.99 4.80
C LEU A 37 7.59 -4.76 4.00
N LEU A 38 6.66 -3.94 3.49
CA LEU A 38 6.97 -2.75 2.70
C LEU A 38 8.02 -1.82 3.37
N PRO A 39 7.91 -1.43 4.66
CA PRO A 39 8.93 -0.61 5.30
C PRO A 39 10.30 -1.27 5.32
N TRP A 40 10.35 -2.59 5.54
CA TRP A 40 11.59 -3.37 5.57
C TRP A 40 12.30 -3.40 4.22
N VAL A 41 11.53 -3.54 3.13
CA VAL A 41 12.08 -3.48 1.76
C VAL A 41 12.67 -2.09 1.45
N LEU A 42 12.09 -1.01 1.99
CA LEU A 42 12.58 0.37 1.79
C LEU A 42 13.85 0.69 2.58
N LEU A 43 13.99 0.16 3.81
CA LEU A 43 15.07 0.52 4.73
C LEU A 43 16.48 0.43 4.10
N PRO A 44 16.89 -0.66 3.43
CA PRO A 44 18.21 -0.75 2.81
C PRO A 44 18.43 0.29 1.70
N LEU A 45 17.38 0.66 0.96
CA LEU A 45 17.46 1.62 -0.14
C LEU A 45 17.63 3.06 0.35
N ALA A 46 17.21 3.34 1.59
CA ALA A 46 17.40 4.62 2.25
C ALA A 46 18.78 4.78 2.91
N ASP A 47 19.51 3.68 3.12
CA ASP A 47 20.81 3.73 3.79
C ASP A 47 21.94 4.16 2.83
N GLN A 48 22.45 5.36 3.05
CA GLN A 48 23.53 5.93 2.24
C GLN A 48 24.90 5.31 2.55
N ARG A 49 25.05 4.62 3.69
CA ARG A 49 26.32 4.01 4.12
C ARG A 49 26.76 2.85 3.23
N TYR A 50 25.81 2.17 2.59
CA TYR A 50 26.10 1.06 1.69
C TYR A 50 26.24 1.50 0.24
N THR A 51 27.00 0.73 -0.54
CA THR A 51 27.04 0.89 -1.99
C THR A 51 25.67 0.60 -2.59
N ALA A 52 25.38 1.16 -3.77
CA ALA A 52 24.11 0.94 -4.47
C ALA A 52 23.79 -0.55 -4.67
N ARG A 53 24.81 -1.36 -5.01
CA ARG A 53 24.66 -2.81 -5.17
C ARG A 53 24.23 -3.48 -3.86
N VAL A 54 24.92 -3.21 -2.76
CA VAL A 54 24.62 -3.85 -1.46
C VAL A 54 23.24 -3.44 -0.95
N ALA A 55 22.90 -2.15 -1.05
CA ALA A 55 21.58 -1.63 -0.67
C ALA A 55 20.45 -2.29 -1.50
N ALA A 56 20.62 -2.37 -2.82
CA ALA A 56 19.66 -2.98 -3.72
C ALA A 56 19.46 -4.47 -3.43
N LEU A 57 20.53 -5.25 -3.28
CA LEU A 57 20.45 -6.67 -3.01
C LEU A 57 19.82 -6.96 -1.64
N ARG A 58 20.17 -6.21 -0.59
CA ARG A 58 19.56 -6.36 0.74
C ARG A 58 18.06 -6.08 0.71
N SER A 59 17.63 -5.06 -0.04
CA SER A 59 16.22 -4.77 -0.24
C SER A 59 15.52 -5.90 -0.99
N ALA A 60 16.10 -6.37 -2.10
CA ALA A 60 15.53 -7.44 -2.92
C ALA A 60 15.41 -8.78 -2.16
N LEU A 61 16.37 -9.10 -1.27
CA LEU A 61 16.33 -10.30 -0.41
C LEU A 61 15.15 -10.31 0.58
N LEU A 62 14.53 -9.15 0.85
CA LEU A 62 13.36 -9.06 1.73
C LEU A 62 12.05 -9.27 0.96
N VAL A 63 12.04 -9.13 -0.37
CA VAL A 63 10.83 -9.25 -1.18
C VAL A 63 10.20 -10.65 -1.15
N PRO A 64 10.95 -11.78 -1.15
CA PRO A 64 10.36 -13.12 -1.01
C PRO A 64 9.49 -13.26 0.26
N PHE A 65 9.82 -12.55 1.33
CA PHE A 65 9.06 -12.57 2.59
C PHE A 65 7.75 -11.79 2.52
N MET A 66 7.48 -11.03 1.45
CA MET A 66 6.16 -10.47 1.17
C MET A 66 5.16 -11.57 0.74
N GLY A 67 5.67 -12.73 0.30
CA GLY A 67 4.88 -13.87 -0.16
C GLY A 67 4.54 -13.83 -1.65
N GLY A 68 4.17 -15.01 -2.17
CA GLY A 68 3.74 -15.23 -3.56
C GLY A 68 2.26 -15.64 -3.69
N VAL A 69 1.49 -15.65 -2.59
CA VAL A 69 0.07 -16.06 -2.58
C VAL A 69 -0.77 -15.11 -3.44
N ASN A 70 -0.45 -13.82 -3.44
CA ASN A 70 -1.11 -12.83 -4.26
C ASN A 70 -0.09 -11.87 -4.89
N ALA A 71 0.29 -12.15 -6.13
CA ALA A 71 1.24 -11.34 -6.90
C ALA A 71 0.85 -9.87 -6.95
N ALA A 72 -0.44 -9.56 -7.15
CA ALA A 72 -0.92 -8.19 -7.22
C ALA A 72 -0.74 -7.45 -5.88
N SER A 73 -0.87 -8.12 -4.73
CA SER A 73 -0.63 -7.51 -3.41
C SER A 73 0.85 -7.17 -3.20
N THR A 74 1.75 -8.07 -3.63
CA THR A 74 3.20 -7.84 -3.62
C THR A 74 3.56 -6.67 -4.53
N LEU A 75 3.08 -6.65 -5.78
CA LEU A 75 3.33 -5.57 -6.73
C LEU A 75 2.77 -4.22 -6.26
N ALA A 76 1.55 -4.20 -5.72
CA ALA A 76 0.94 -3.00 -5.15
C ALA A 76 1.76 -2.43 -3.98
N SER A 77 2.33 -3.29 -3.15
CA SER A 77 3.20 -2.88 -2.04
C SER A 77 4.62 -2.53 -2.49
N LEU A 78 5.08 -2.99 -3.65
CA LEU A 78 6.35 -2.57 -4.27
C LEU A 78 6.25 -1.25 -5.03
N LEU A 79 5.03 -0.78 -5.37
CA LEU A 79 4.83 0.51 -6.04
C LEU A 79 5.51 1.68 -5.31
N PRO A 80 5.33 1.88 -3.98
CA PRO A 80 6.07 2.92 -3.23
C PRO A 80 7.59 2.76 -3.30
N VAL A 81 8.10 1.53 -3.41
CA VAL A 81 9.53 1.23 -3.52
C VAL A 81 10.07 1.66 -4.88
N GLY A 82 9.35 1.33 -5.96
CA GLY A 82 9.67 1.80 -7.31
C GLY A 82 9.66 3.33 -7.40
N LEU A 83 8.60 3.96 -6.85
CA LEU A 83 8.49 5.42 -6.78
C LEU A 83 9.62 6.06 -5.96
N TYR A 84 10.04 5.41 -4.87
CA TYR A 84 11.18 5.86 -4.07
C TYR A 84 12.46 5.92 -4.92
N LEU A 85 12.78 4.84 -5.64
CA LEU A 85 13.95 4.80 -6.54
C LEU A 85 13.86 5.85 -7.66
N LEU A 86 12.70 5.99 -8.28
CA LEU A 86 12.46 6.94 -9.36
C LEU A 86 12.52 8.41 -8.89
N SER A 87 12.17 8.67 -7.63
CA SER A 87 12.16 10.01 -7.06
C SER A 87 13.55 10.52 -6.63
N ARG A 88 14.56 9.64 -6.56
CA ARG A 88 15.93 10.02 -6.16
C ARG A 88 16.51 11.07 -7.13
N PRO A 89 17.40 11.95 -6.64
CA PRO A 89 18.11 12.90 -7.49
C PRO A 89 18.80 12.19 -8.67
N PRO A 90 18.79 12.79 -9.88
CA PRO A 90 19.47 12.21 -11.03
C PRO A 90 20.97 12.06 -10.72
N GLY A 91 21.53 10.89 -11.03
CA GLY A 91 22.93 10.60 -10.78
C GLY A 91 23.27 9.12 -10.86
N ALA A 92 24.57 8.80 -10.86
CA ALA A 92 25.05 7.42 -11.01
C ALA A 92 24.50 6.47 -9.94
N ARG A 93 24.33 6.94 -8.70
CA ARG A 93 23.79 6.11 -7.60
C ARG A 93 22.35 5.68 -7.86
N LYS A 94 21.49 6.57 -8.36
CA LYS A 94 20.07 6.26 -8.69
C LYS A 94 20.00 5.13 -9.71
N TRP A 95 20.69 5.28 -10.82
CA TRP A 95 20.67 4.30 -11.90
C TRP A 95 21.32 2.98 -11.49
N LYS A 96 22.41 3.01 -10.70
CA LYS A 96 22.99 1.80 -10.11
C LYS A 96 22.01 1.09 -9.16
N LEU A 97 21.28 1.83 -8.32
CA LEU A 97 20.25 1.23 -7.45
C LEU A 97 19.18 0.52 -8.28
N ILE A 98 18.62 1.20 -9.29
CA ILE A 98 17.58 0.62 -10.17
C ILE A 98 18.12 -0.59 -10.93
N ALA A 99 19.31 -0.48 -11.54
CA ALA A 99 19.92 -1.53 -12.34
C ALA A 99 20.28 -2.79 -11.54
N TRP A 100 20.56 -2.66 -10.23
CA TRP A 100 20.76 -3.82 -9.36
C TRP A 100 19.46 -4.32 -8.74
N TRP A 101 18.54 -3.42 -8.38
CA TRP A 101 17.33 -3.78 -7.65
C TRP A 101 16.31 -4.48 -8.54
N ALA A 102 16.02 -3.95 -9.72
CA ALA A 102 15.02 -4.52 -10.63
C ALA A 102 15.30 -6.00 -11.01
N PRO A 103 16.49 -6.37 -11.50
CA PRO A 103 16.77 -7.78 -11.79
C PRO A 103 16.84 -8.64 -10.53
N ALA A 104 17.34 -8.11 -9.41
CA ALA A 104 17.38 -8.87 -8.16
C ALA A 104 15.97 -9.20 -7.64
N VAL A 105 15.03 -8.26 -7.73
CA VAL A 105 13.61 -8.51 -7.41
C VAL A 105 13.00 -9.52 -8.36
N ALA A 106 13.26 -9.41 -9.66
CA ALA A 106 12.78 -10.38 -10.64
C ALA A 106 13.28 -11.80 -10.36
N VAL A 107 14.55 -11.97 -10.00
CA VAL A 107 15.11 -13.27 -9.58
C VAL A 107 14.52 -13.73 -8.26
N ALA A 108 14.44 -12.85 -7.25
CA ALA A 108 13.92 -13.18 -5.93
C ALA A 108 12.44 -13.60 -5.96
N THR A 109 11.69 -13.14 -6.95
CA THR A 109 10.26 -13.47 -7.14
C THR A 109 10.01 -14.55 -8.20
N ALA A 110 11.06 -15.05 -8.86
CA ALA A 110 10.95 -16.04 -9.95
C ALA A 110 10.21 -17.30 -9.55
N TRP A 111 10.33 -17.71 -8.29
CA TRP A 111 9.67 -18.90 -7.77
C TRP A 111 8.14 -18.84 -7.83
N TRP A 112 7.52 -17.64 -7.87
CA TRP A 112 6.07 -17.51 -8.03
C TRP A 112 5.65 -16.89 -9.37
N TRP A 113 6.40 -15.95 -9.95
CA TRP A 113 5.95 -15.35 -11.23
C TRP A 113 6.12 -16.29 -12.41
N VAL A 114 7.13 -17.18 -12.40
CA VAL A 114 7.29 -18.20 -13.45
C VAL A 114 6.10 -19.18 -13.44
N PRO A 115 5.73 -19.81 -12.30
CA PRO A 115 4.50 -20.59 -12.22
C PRO A 115 3.24 -19.80 -12.55
N LEU A 116 3.17 -18.52 -12.19
CA LEU A 116 2.03 -17.67 -12.52
C LEU A 116 1.87 -17.47 -14.04
N LEU A 117 2.97 -17.30 -14.77
CA LEU A 117 2.94 -17.25 -16.24
C LEU A 117 2.52 -18.59 -16.85
N LEU A 118 3.04 -19.69 -16.31
CA LEU A 118 2.60 -21.03 -16.73
C LEU A 118 1.11 -21.23 -16.47
N LEU A 119 0.60 -20.78 -15.32
CA LEU A 119 -0.82 -20.79 -15.00
C LEU A 119 -1.63 -19.90 -15.96
N GLY A 120 -1.09 -18.76 -16.39
CA GLY A 120 -1.75 -17.90 -17.39
C GLY A 120 -1.88 -18.54 -18.78
N VAL A 121 -1.01 -19.48 -19.13
CA VAL A 121 -1.02 -20.18 -20.44
C VAL A 121 -1.76 -21.51 -20.37
N HIS A 122 -1.59 -22.26 -19.29
CA HIS A 122 -2.05 -23.65 -19.16
C HIS A 122 -3.19 -23.82 -18.15
N GLY A 123 -3.43 -22.84 -17.28
CA GLY A 123 -4.45 -22.90 -16.24
C GLY A 123 -5.82 -22.49 -16.73
N GLU A 124 -6.84 -22.92 -15.98
CA GLU A 124 -8.21 -22.49 -16.20
C GLU A 124 -8.42 -21.05 -15.76
N ASN A 125 -9.05 -20.24 -16.61
CA ASN A 125 -9.34 -18.85 -16.29
C ASN A 125 -10.59 -18.76 -15.40
N PHE A 126 -10.37 -18.70 -14.08
CA PHE A 126 -11.44 -18.55 -13.10
C PHE A 126 -11.81 -17.09 -12.79
N LEU A 127 -11.05 -16.10 -13.29
CA LEU A 127 -11.29 -14.67 -13.03
C LEU A 127 -12.68 -14.13 -13.43
N PRO A 128 -13.38 -14.70 -14.43
CA PRO A 128 -14.76 -14.31 -14.73
C PRO A 128 -15.79 -14.76 -13.68
N TYR A 129 -15.46 -15.76 -12.84
CA TYR A 129 -16.40 -16.38 -11.89
C TYR A 129 -16.23 -15.87 -10.44
N ILE A 130 -15.39 -14.86 -10.24
CA ILE A 130 -15.13 -14.26 -8.92
C ILE A 130 -15.74 -12.86 -8.83
N GLU A 131 -15.18 -11.96 -8.02
CA GLU A 131 -15.67 -10.59 -7.88
C GLU A 131 -15.57 -9.78 -9.17
N THR A 132 -16.45 -8.80 -9.39
CA THR A 132 -16.41 -7.88 -10.54
C THR A 132 -15.75 -6.55 -10.18
N ALA A 133 -15.27 -5.80 -11.18
CA ALA A 133 -14.66 -4.49 -10.95
C ALA A 133 -15.63 -3.50 -10.27
N ARG A 134 -16.93 -3.59 -10.58
CA ARG A 134 -17.96 -2.84 -9.88
C ARG A 134 -17.95 -3.14 -8.38
N THR A 135 -18.02 -4.41 -7.99
CA THR A 135 -18.03 -4.81 -6.58
C THR A 135 -16.78 -4.34 -5.83
N THR A 136 -15.59 -4.47 -6.44
CA THR A 136 -14.33 -4.09 -5.77
C THR A 136 -14.11 -2.59 -5.69
N THR A 137 -14.72 -1.81 -6.58
CA THR A 137 -14.57 -0.34 -6.64
C THR A 137 -15.68 0.38 -5.89
N ASP A 138 -16.89 -0.17 -5.76
CA ASP A 138 -18.05 0.47 -5.13
C ASP A 138 -17.82 0.89 -3.66
N THR A 139 -16.92 0.19 -2.93
CA THR A 139 -16.58 0.53 -1.54
C THR A 139 -15.39 1.48 -1.42
N MET A 140 -14.75 1.87 -2.52
CA MET A 140 -13.55 2.70 -2.54
C MET A 140 -13.86 4.19 -2.65
N ALA A 141 -14.82 4.67 -1.87
CA ALA A 141 -15.06 6.11 -1.74
C ALA A 141 -13.80 6.82 -1.20
N ALA A 142 -13.69 8.13 -1.44
CA ALA A 142 -12.52 8.91 -0.99
C ALA A 142 -12.28 8.80 0.52
N THR A 143 -13.34 8.75 1.34
CA THR A 143 -13.25 8.55 2.79
C THR A 143 -12.62 7.20 3.15
N GLU A 144 -13.02 6.13 2.47
CA GLU A 144 -12.54 4.77 2.73
C GLU A 144 -11.12 4.57 2.20
N ALA A 145 -10.79 5.19 1.07
CA ALA A 145 -9.43 5.25 0.56
C ALA A 145 -8.49 5.87 1.61
N LEU A 146 -8.85 7.04 2.16
CA LEU A 146 -8.06 7.74 3.18
C LEU A 146 -7.92 6.94 4.48
N ARG A 147 -9.01 6.30 4.93
CA ARG A 147 -9.03 5.55 6.18
C ARG A 147 -8.33 4.19 6.10
N GLY A 148 -8.09 3.64 4.91
CA GLY A 148 -7.61 2.27 4.77
C GLY A 148 -8.73 1.22 4.78
N ALA A 149 -9.98 1.63 4.55
CA ALA A 149 -11.19 0.84 4.79
C ALA A 149 -11.92 0.44 3.49
N GLY A 150 -11.20 0.43 2.36
CA GLY A 150 -11.80 0.24 1.04
C GLY A 150 -11.93 -1.23 0.61
N ASN A 151 -11.57 -2.20 1.45
CA ASN A 151 -11.73 -3.61 1.14
C ASN A 151 -13.22 -3.98 1.09
N TRP A 152 -13.74 -4.24 -0.11
CA TRP A 152 -15.16 -4.53 -0.35
C TRP A 152 -15.68 -5.73 0.46
N VAL A 153 -14.83 -6.72 0.74
CA VAL A 153 -15.20 -7.90 1.54
C VAL A 153 -15.59 -7.52 2.97
N ALA A 154 -15.07 -6.40 3.48
CA ALA A 154 -15.41 -5.86 4.81
C ALA A 154 -16.89 -5.46 4.94
N TYR A 155 -17.58 -5.25 3.82
CA TYR A 155 -18.97 -4.79 3.76
C TYR A 155 -19.95 -5.94 3.51
N LEU A 156 -19.48 -7.18 3.36
CA LEU A 156 -20.33 -8.35 3.21
C LEU A 156 -20.92 -8.78 4.56
N HIS A 157 -22.25 -8.88 4.62
CA HIS A 157 -23.00 -9.25 5.82
C HIS A 157 -24.15 -10.20 5.47
N PHE A 158 -24.04 -11.48 5.84
CA PHE A 158 -25.00 -12.53 5.51
C PHE A 158 -25.59 -13.14 6.78
N GLY A 159 -26.36 -12.34 7.53
CA GLY A 159 -26.78 -12.65 8.91
C GLY A 159 -25.68 -12.41 9.94
N GLU A 160 -24.43 -12.72 9.60
CA GLU A 160 -23.23 -12.37 10.35
C GLU A 160 -22.20 -11.67 9.43
N PRO A 161 -21.28 -10.87 9.99
CA PRO A 161 -20.20 -10.27 9.23
C PRO A 161 -19.26 -11.31 8.61
N TRP A 162 -19.00 -11.22 7.29
CA TRP A 162 -18.06 -12.13 6.63
C TRP A 162 -16.62 -11.95 7.16
N LEU A 163 -16.22 -10.69 7.39
CA LEU A 163 -14.98 -10.33 8.07
C LEU A 163 -15.34 -9.57 9.36
N PRO A 164 -15.29 -10.18 10.55
CA PRO A 164 -15.63 -9.48 11.80
C PRO A 164 -14.80 -8.20 12.01
N ALA A 165 -13.48 -8.27 11.78
CA ALA A 165 -12.60 -7.11 11.89
C ALA A 165 -12.81 -6.08 10.76
N GLY A 166 -13.07 -6.54 9.54
CA GLY A 166 -13.41 -5.67 8.41
C GLY A 166 -14.71 -4.91 8.65
N TRP A 167 -15.73 -5.59 9.17
CA TRP A 167 -17.01 -4.99 9.53
C TRP A 167 -16.86 -3.96 10.63
N ALA A 168 -16.03 -4.21 11.64
CA ALA A 168 -15.70 -3.22 12.66
C ALA A 168 -15.03 -1.97 12.04
N VAL A 169 -14.12 -2.16 11.08
CA VAL A 169 -13.52 -1.05 10.31
C VAL A 169 -14.57 -0.23 9.55
N ALA A 170 -15.54 -0.90 8.92
CA ALA A 170 -16.58 -0.26 8.12
C ALA A 170 -17.67 0.44 8.95
N SER A 171 -18.08 -0.15 10.08
CA SER A 171 -19.31 0.22 10.80
C SER A 171 -19.12 0.80 12.20
N SER A 172 -17.97 0.54 12.87
CA SER A 172 -17.77 1.02 14.23
C SER A 172 -17.46 2.51 14.24
N ALA A 173 -18.31 3.32 14.89
CA ALA A 173 -18.11 4.76 15.04
C ALA A 173 -16.73 5.11 15.62
N VAL A 174 -16.25 4.33 16.60
CA VAL A 174 -14.93 4.53 17.21
C VAL A 174 -13.82 4.29 16.20
N VAL A 175 -13.87 3.19 15.43
CA VAL A 175 -12.85 2.87 14.42
C VAL A 175 -12.89 3.88 13.28
N ILE A 176 -14.07 4.32 12.87
CA ILE A 176 -14.28 5.37 11.88
C ILE A 176 -13.60 6.67 12.32
N VAL A 177 -13.92 7.19 13.50
CA VAL A 177 -13.36 8.44 14.00
C VAL A 177 -11.85 8.34 14.19
N CYS A 178 -11.35 7.27 14.82
CA CYS A 178 -9.92 7.09 15.05
C CYS A 178 -9.12 7.01 13.74
N SER A 179 -9.59 6.22 12.75
CA SER A 179 -8.93 6.10 11.44
C SER A 179 -9.00 7.40 10.63
N ALA A 180 -10.12 8.12 10.69
CA ALA A 180 -10.26 9.43 10.05
C ALA A 180 -9.32 10.47 10.68
N CYS A 181 -9.24 10.53 12.01
CA CYS A 181 -8.29 11.39 12.72
C CYS A 181 -6.84 11.05 12.36
N ALA A 182 -6.48 9.77 12.34
CA ALA A 182 -5.13 9.33 11.97
C ALA A 182 -4.78 9.72 10.52
N ALA A 183 -5.71 9.54 9.57
CA ALA A 183 -5.54 9.95 8.19
C ALA A 183 -5.41 11.49 8.06
N GLY A 184 -6.24 12.25 8.78
CA GLY A 184 -6.18 13.72 8.82
C GLY A 184 -4.86 14.24 9.37
N LEU A 185 -4.37 13.68 10.47
CA LEU A 185 -3.05 14.01 11.03
C LEU A 185 -1.91 13.62 10.09
N GLY A 186 -2.01 12.48 9.43
CA GLY A 186 -1.06 12.03 8.41
C GLY A 186 -0.97 13.00 7.24
N LEU A 187 -2.12 13.38 6.68
CA LEU A 187 -2.23 14.38 5.61
C LEU A 187 -1.68 15.75 6.05
N ALA A 188 -2.04 16.21 7.25
CA ALA A 188 -1.53 17.47 7.80
C ALA A 188 0.00 17.45 7.92
N GLY A 189 0.59 16.33 8.33
CA GLY A 189 2.04 16.14 8.34
C GLY A 189 2.68 16.18 6.96
N LEU A 190 2.07 15.50 5.97
CA LEU A 190 2.53 15.48 4.57
C LEU A 190 2.41 16.83 3.86
N ALA A 191 1.40 17.62 4.22
CA ALA A 191 1.18 18.95 3.66
C ALA A 191 2.29 19.94 4.02
N ARG A 192 3.06 19.68 5.09
CA ARG A 192 4.14 20.54 5.53
C ARG A 192 5.29 20.59 4.52
N ARG A 193 5.87 21.78 4.38
CA ARG A 193 7.01 22.02 3.48
C ARG A 193 8.32 21.41 3.98
N ASP A 194 8.46 21.21 5.28
CA ASP A 194 9.65 20.65 5.92
C ASP A 194 9.65 19.11 6.00
N MET A 195 8.68 18.43 5.36
CA MET A 195 8.58 16.98 5.37
C MET A 195 9.79 16.34 4.65
N PRO A 196 10.58 15.48 5.33
CA PRO A 196 11.65 14.74 4.67
C PRO A 196 11.10 13.79 3.61
N GLU A 197 11.80 13.64 2.48
CA GLU A 197 11.38 12.77 1.37
C GLU A 197 9.98 13.13 0.81
N ARG A 198 9.53 14.38 0.97
CA ARG A 198 8.20 14.87 0.55
C ARG A 198 7.85 14.51 -0.89
N ARG A 199 8.79 14.64 -1.82
CA ARG A 199 8.57 14.32 -3.24
C ARG A 199 8.11 12.86 -3.41
N TRP A 200 8.82 11.92 -2.79
CA TRP A 200 8.47 10.50 -2.84
C TRP A 200 7.10 10.23 -2.21
N LEU A 201 6.85 10.81 -1.04
CA LEU A 201 5.60 10.59 -0.31
C LEU A 201 4.40 11.14 -1.07
N VAL A 202 4.50 12.35 -1.62
CA VAL A 202 3.45 12.94 -2.46
C VAL A 202 3.22 12.10 -3.70
N LEU A 203 4.28 11.64 -4.39
CA LEU A 203 4.14 10.73 -5.53
C LEU A 203 3.44 9.43 -5.14
N THR A 204 3.75 8.87 -3.97
CA THR A 204 3.10 7.66 -3.45
C THR A 204 1.63 7.89 -3.18
N VAL A 205 1.27 8.99 -2.51
CA VAL A 205 -0.13 9.36 -2.24
C VAL A 205 -0.88 9.57 -3.54
N VAL A 206 -0.35 10.36 -4.46
CA VAL A 206 -1.00 10.66 -5.75
C VAL A 206 -1.19 9.38 -6.56
N ALA A 207 -0.16 8.54 -6.69
CA ALA A 207 -0.27 7.28 -7.42
C ALA A 207 -1.31 6.33 -6.79
N ALA A 208 -1.29 6.17 -5.46
CA ALA A 208 -2.26 5.34 -4.76
C ALA A 208 -3.68 5.88 -4.92
N VAL A 209 -3.91 7.19 -4.73
CA VAL A 209 -5.22 7.83 -4.88
C VAL A 209 -5.74 7.70 -6.30
N LEU A 210 -4.90 7.89 -7.32
CA LEU A 210 -5.29 7.70 -8.71
C LEU A 210 -5.76 6.26 -8.95
N VAL A 211 -5.03 5.25 -8.47
CA VAL A 211 -5.43 3.84 -8.64
C VAL A 211 -6.72 3.52 -7.87
N LEU A 212 -6.81 3.97 -6.62
CA LEU A 212 -7.92 3.64 -5.72
C LEU A 212 -9.23 4.31 -6.17
N LEU A 213 -9.19 5.56 -6.62
CA LEU A 213 -10.41 6.32 -6.94
C LEU A 213 -10.81 6.22 -8.41
N ALA A 214 -9.92 5.78 -9.31
CA ALA A 214 -10.18 5.80 -10.74
C ALA A 214 -11.43 4.98 -11.14
N GLY A 215 -11.67 3.84 -10.49
CA GLY A 215 -12.82 2.99 -10.77
C GLY A 215 -14.07 3.28 -9.91
N TYR A 216 -14.02 4.23 -8.98
CA TYR A 216 -15.14 4.50 -8.08
C TYR A 216 -16.29 5.18 -8.84
N GLY A 217 -17.44 4.51 -8.92
CA GLY A 217 -18.64 4.98 -9.64
C GLY A 217 -19.75 5.56 -8.75
N GLY A 218 -19.48 5.77 -7.45
CA GLY A 218 -20.47 6.32 -6.51
C GLY A 218 -20.72 7.82 -6.67
N ALA A 219 -21.36 8.46 -5.68
CA ALA A 219 -21.81 9.86 -5.75
C ALA A 219 -20.70 10.88 -6.07
N SER A 220 -19.44 10.57 -5.71
CA SER A 220 -18.25 11.39 -6.02
C SER A 220 -17.30 10.70 -7.00
N GLY A 221 -17.83 9.84 -7.87
CA GLY A 221 -17.07 9.07 -8.85
C GLY A 221 -16.52 9.91 -9.99
N GLY A 222 -15.40 9.47 -10.56
CA GLY A 222 -14.79 10.14 -11.72
C GLY A 222 -15.60 9.91 -13.00
N PRO A 223 -15.53 10.82 -14.00
CA PRO A 223 -16.29 10.68 -15.24
C PRO A 223 -15.90 9.46 -16.09
N PHE A 224 -14.70 8.92 -15.87
CA PHE A 224 -14.15 7.77 -16.60
C PHE A 224 -14.16 6.45 -15.79
N HIS A 225 -14.94 6.37 -14.70
CA HIS A 225 -14.95 5.19 -13.84
C HIS A 225 -15.35 3.92 -14.57
N GLY A 226 -16.33 3.98 -15.50
CA GLY A 226 -16.75 2.84 -16.31
C GLY A 226 -15.61 2.27 -17.16
N THR A 227 -14.84 3.13 -17.84
CA THR A 227 -13.68 2.70 -18.63
C THR A 227 -12.60 2.03 -17.77
N VAL A 228 -12.39 2.55 -16.55
CA VAL A 228 -11.46 1.93 -15.60
C VAL A 228 -11.97 0.58 -15.12
N GLN A 229 -13.28 0.46 -14.85
CA GLN A 229 -13.92 -0.80 -14.51
C GLN A 229 -13.80 -1.81 -15.66
N ASP A 230 -13.99 -1.40 -16.92
CA ASP A 230 -13.80 -2.27 -18.10
C ASP A 230 -12.36 -2.80 -18.19
N TRP A 231 -11.36 -1.97 -17.89
CA TRP A 231 -9.96 -2.41 -17.83
C TRP A 231 -9.73 -3.40 -16.69
N LEU A 232 -10.30 -3.13 -15.51
CA LEU A 232 -10.24 -4.01 -14.33
C LEU A 232 -11.05 -5.30 -14.51
N ASP A 233 -12.01 -5.34 -15.43
CA ASP A 233 -12.71 -6.58 -15.79
C ASP A 233 -12.02 -7.33 -16.93
N GLY A 234 -11.23 -6.65 -17.77
CA GLY A 234 -10.43 -7.25 -18.83
C GLY A 234 -8.94 -7.40 -18.48
N PRO A 235 -8.04 -6.66 -19.16
CA PRO A 235 -6.59 -6.89 -19.09
C PRO A 235 -5.97 -6.63 -17.71
N LEU A 236 -6.62 -5.85 -16.84
CA LEU A 236 -6.17 -5.55 -15.49
C LEU A 236 -6.92 -6.34 -14.41
N SER A 237 -7.63 -7.41 -14.78
CA SER A 237 -8.33 -8.29 -13.83
C SER A 237 -7.49 -8.82 -12.66
N PRO A 238 -6.16 -9.09 -12.79
CA PRO A 238 -5.35 -9.43 -11.62
C PRO A 238 -5.30 -8.33 -10.54
N PHE A 239 -5.55 -7.07 -10.92
CA PHE A 239 -5.55 -5.89 -10.06
C PHE A 239 -6.96 -5.41 -9.66
N ARG A 240 -8.02 -6.15 -9.99
CA ARG A 240 -9.42 -5.82 -9.68
C ARG A 240 -9.64 -5.48 -8.19
N ASN A 241 -8.95 -6.18 -7.30
CA ASN A 241 -8.89 -5.84 -5.86
C ASN A 241 -7.96 -4.64 -5.60
N ILE A 242 -8.46 -3.43 -5.85
CA ILE A 242 -7.71 -2.17 -5.75
C ILE A 242 -7.28 -1.78 -4.34
N TYR A 243 -7.93 -2.29 -3.29
CA TYR A 243 -7.58 -1.99 -1.88
C TYR A 243 -6.13 -2.37 -1.54
N LYS A 244 -5.51 -3.30 -2.30
CA LYS A 244 -4.11 -3.70 -2.16
C LYS A 244 -3.14 -2.52 -2.24
N PHE A 245 -3.49 -1.46 -2.96
CA PHE A 245 -2.68 -0.25 -3.08
C PHE A 245 -2.76 0.67 -1.86
N GLN A 246 -3.67 0.43 -0.90
CA GLN A 246 -3.78 1.22 0.32
C GLN A 246 -2.56 1.06 1.24
N THR A 247 -1.71 0.04 1.07
CA THR A 247 -0.48 -0.17 1.86
C THR A 247 0.50 0.99 1.70
N GLY A 248 0.68 1.49 0.48
CA GLY A 248 1.52 2.66 0.19
C GLY A 248 0.95 3.95 0.79
N LEU A 249 -0.37 4.10 0.74
CA LEU A 249 -1.07 5.25 1.32
C LEU A 249 -0.96 5.26 2.85
N ALA A 250 -1.16 4.11 3.49
CA ALA A 250 -0.98 3.91 4.92
C ALA A 250 0.44 4.31 5.36
N LEU A 251 1.47 3.84 4.63
CA LEU A 251 2.87 4.19 4.92
C LEU A 251 3.11 5.70 4.84
N ALA A 252 2.58 6.35 3.80
CA ALA A 252 2.74 7.79 3.65
C ALA A 252 2.07 8.57 4.80
N PHE A 253 0.87 8.15 5.22
CA PHE A 253 0.14 8.81 6.29
C PHE A 253 0.80 8.63 7.65
N VAL A 254 1.27 7.44 8.01
CA VAL A 254 1.95 7.24 9.30
C VAL A 254 3.28 7.99 9.36
N LEU A 255 3.99 8.16 8.23
CA LEU A 255 5.19 8.99 8.17
C LEU A 255 4.84 10.49 8.34
N GLY A 256 3.76 10.95 7.72
CA GLY A 256 3.22 12.28 7.97
C GLY A 256 2.85 12.50 9.44
N LEU A 257 2.16 11.54 10.04
CA LEU A 257 1.76 11.56 11.45
C LEU A 257 3.01 11.62 12.36
N ALA A 258 4.01 10.78 12.10
CA ALA A 258 5.27 10.78 12.84
C ALA A 258 5.97 12.14 12.80
N HIS A 259 5.95 12.81 11.62
CA HIS A 259 6.53 14.14 11.43
C HIS A 259 5.77 15.22 12.20
N LEU A 260 4.44 15.19 12.14
CA LEU A 260 3.58 16.15 12.85
C LEU A 260 3.73 16.01 14.37
N ALA A 261 3.58 14.78 14.90
CA ALA A 261 3.66 14.50 16.32
C ALA A 261 5.08 14.68 16.90
N GLY A 262 6.12 14.53 16.07
CA GLY A 262 7.52 14.66 16.48
C GLY A 262 7.93 16.04 16.96
N ARG A 263 7.08 17.07 16.77
CA ARG A 263 7.33 18.44 17.24
C ARG A 263 6.63 18.78 18.55
N GLY A 264 5.58 18.05 18.93
CA GLY A 264 4.84 18.27 20.17
C GLY A 264 5.54 17.71 21.42
N VAL A 265 6.59 16.91 21.23
CA VAL A 265 7.39 16.35 22.33
C VAL A 265 8.67 17.19 22.45
N PRO A 266 8.79 18.08 23.46
CA PRO A 266 10.06 18.73 23.73
C PRO A 266 11.11 17.65 23.95
N GLY A 267 12.21 17.73 23.19
CA GLY A 267 13.35 16.85 23.41
C GLY A 267 13.81 17.02 24.85
N ARG A 268 13.88 15.90 25.60
CA ARG A 268 14.62 15.90 26.86
C ARG A 268 16.07 16.23 26.50
N GLY A 269 16.45 17.48 26.76
CA GLY A 269 17.85 17.91 26.79
C GLY A 269 18.57 17.29 27.98
#